data_AF-A0A165CW06-F1
#
_entry.id   AF-A0A165CW06-F1
#
_cell.length_a   1.000
_cell.length_b   1.000
_cell.length_c   1.000
_cell.angle_alpha   90.00
_cell.angle_beta   90.00
_cell.angle_gamma   90.00
#
_symmetry.space_group_name_H-M   'P 1'
#
loop_
_entity.id
_entity.type
_entity.pdbx_description
1 polymer ?
#
loop_
_entity_poly.entity_id
_entity_poly.type
_entity_poly.pdbx_seq_one_letter_code
_entity_poly.pdbx_strand_id
1 'polypeptide(L)'
;MWWNIDYLIIYECSMISRAFLAKLSRHLSIAKTGEENGDRPFRGINFPPVAQKRSAALYYEVDITAGDTVEDCLGRRIFEAFEIIVLLKEQVRVTDMVWMQFLCHLRHGQVRTEDIKMLKDLIITSPSSPPTDFDSSEWGEAALVTPRHCVCTQWNDAAVKKHCEHTGVQLLISLTEDSTNSRPLTSRERFTMASKRSKHKGCNEKAGLPDEVQLAIGMKVMVNVNVQTELDIVDIVLHPDEPPIPNSPIVRLQKPPLFVLVKLTRM
;
A
#
# COMPACT_ATOMS: atom_id res chain seq x y z
N MET A 1 14.66 -8.32 -17.39
CA MET A 1 15.09 -8.67 -18.76
C MET A 1 14.07 -8.04 -19.70
N TRP A 2 14.41 -6.95 -20.39
CA TRP A 2 13.42 -6.09 -21.07
C TRP A 2 13.29 -6.32 -22.58
N TRP A 3 14.27 -6.96 -23.22
CA TRP A 3 14.36 -7.00 -24.69
C TRP A 3 13.14 -7.64 -25.37
N ASN A 4 12.54 -8.68 -24.79
CA ASN A 4 11.33 -9.36 -25.31
C ASN A 4 9.98 -8.74 -24.83
N ILE A 5 9.97 -7.54 -24.24
CA ILE A 5 8.73 -6.91 -23.74
C ILE A 5 8.28 -5.83 -24.73
N ASP A 6 7.18 -6.08 -25.45
CA ASP A 6 6.69 -5.15 -26.49
C ASP A 6 5.70 -4.10 -25.97
N TYR A 7 5.02 -4.40 -24.86
CA TYR A 7 4.05 -3.52 -24.22
C TYR A 7 4.39 -3.33 -22.74
N LEU A 8 4.35 -2.08 -22.28
CA LEU A 8 4.40 -1.73 -20.87
C LEU A 8 3.05 -1.11 -20.49
N ILE A 9 2.34 -1.75 -19.55
CA ILE A 9 1.09 -1.24 -18.98
C ILE A 9 1.44 -0.66 -17.61
N ILE A 10 1.05 0.59 -17.37
CA ILE A 10 1.26 1.28 -16.10
C ILE A 10 -0.10 1.61 -15.49
N TYR A 11 -0.57 0.73 -14.61
CA TYR A 11 -1.70 1.05 -13.73
C TYR A 11 -1.22 1.96 -12.59
N GLU A 12 -2.08 2.88 -12.13
CA GLU A 12 -1.72 3.93 -11.14
C GLU A 12 -0.40 4.68 -11.44
N CYS A 13 -0.11 4.82 -12.73
CA CYS A 13 0.54 5.95 -13.42
C CYS A 13 0.56 7.29 -12.64
N SER A 14 -0.56 7.61 -11.99
CA SER A 14 -0.67 8.40 -10.76
C SER A 14 0.58 8.64 -9.94
N MET A 15 1.13 7.60 -9.34
CA MET A 15 2.09 7.74 -8.26
C MET A 15 3.52 7.97 -8.80
N ILE A 16 3.63 8.19 -10.11
CA ILE A 16 4.86 8.45 -10.86
C ILE A 16 5.10 9.95 -10.94
N SER A 17 6.32 10.36 -10.57
CA SER A 17 6.81 11.70 -10.86
C SER A 17 7.38 11.81 -12.27
N ARG A 18 7.40 13.02 -12.83
CA ARG A 18 8.10 13.32 -14.10
C ARG A 18 9.53 12.78 -14.09
N ALA A 19 10.29 13.07 -13.03
CA ALA A 19 11.65 12.57 -12.85
C ALA A 19 11.76 11.02 -12.76
N PHE A 20 10.72 10.29 -12.33
CA PHE A 20 10.69 8.83 -12.41
C PHE A 20 10.38 8.34 -13.83
N LEU A 21 9.40 8.94 -14.52
CA LEU A 21 9.06 8.58 -15.90
C LEU A 21 10.24 8.79 -16.85
N ALA A 22 11.00 9.87 -16.68
CA ALA A 22 12.25 10.11 -17.41
C ALA A 22 13.30 9.01 -17.16
N LYS A 23 13.50 8.60 -15.91
CA LYS A 23 14.45 7.53 -15.54
C LYS A 23 14.00 6.17 -16.10
N LEU A 24 12.70 5.87 -16.01
CA LEU A 24 12.10 4.67 -16.59
C LEU A 24 12.32 4.62 -18.11
N SER A 25 11.97 5.69 -18.84
CA SER A 25 12.17 5.75 -20.29
C SER A 25 13.63 5.56 -20.68
N ARG A 26 14.57 6.21 -19.98
CA ARG A 26 16.01 6.04 -20.25
C ARG A 26 16.48 4.60 -20.01
N HIS A 27 16.07 3.98 -18.90
CA HIS A 27 16.43 2.60 -18.59
C HIS A 27 15.83 1.60 -19.60
N LEU A 28 14.63 1.87 -20.11
CA LEU A 28 14.01 1.07 -21.17
C LEU A 28 14.75 1.22 -22.51
N SER A 29 15.14 2.44 -22.91
CA SER A 29 15.95 2.67 -24.12
C SER A 29 17.26 1.88 -24.05
N ILE A 30 18.06 2.06 -22.99
CA ILE A 30 19.33 1.33 -22.80
C ILE A 30 19.11 -0.19 -22.86
N ALA A 31 18.05 -0.70 -22.22
CA ALA A 31 17.76 -2.14 -22.17
C ALA A 31 17.07 -2.72 -23.44
N LYS A 32 16.73 -1.88 -24.42
CA LYS A 32 16.15 -2.26 -25.73
C LYS A 32 17.09 -2.05 -26.91
N THR A 33 17.91 -0.99 -26.90
CA THR A 33 18.80 -0.62 -28.03
C THR A 33 20.28 -0.76 -27.71
N GLY A 34 20.68 -0.80 -26.44
CA GLY A 34 22.07 -0.72 -26.01
C GLY A 34 22.65 0.71 -25.97
N GLU A 35 21.86 1.72 -26.33
CA GLU A 35 22.27 3.13 -26.41
C GLU A 35 21.37 4.03 -25.54
N GLU A 36 21.90 5.17 -25.05
CA GLU A 36 21.10 6.10 -24.23
C GLU A 36 20.06 6.89 -25.05
N ASN A 37 20.30 7.12 -26.35
CA ASN A 37 19.50 8.01 -27.21
C ASN A 37 18.41 7.27 -28.02
N GLY A 38 17.57 6.48 -27.35
CA GLY A 38 16.38 5.89 -27.96
C GLY A 38 15.28 6.94 -28.21
N ASP A 39 15.12 7.36 -29.46
CA ASP A 39 14.30 8.52 -29.90
C ASP A 39 12.75 8.31 -29.86
N ARG A 40 12.23 7.52 -28.90
CA ARG A 40 10.78 7.20 -28.79
C ARG A 40 10.30 7.06 -27.32
N PRO A 41 9.44 7.97 -26.81
CA PRO A 41 8.89 7.92 -25.44
C PRO A 41 7.78 6.86 -25.22
N PHE A 42 7.65 6.35 -23.98
CA PHE A 42 6.72 5.27 -23.57
C PHE A 42 5.44 5.76 -22.84
N ARG A 43 4.27 5.16 -23.15
CA ARG A 43 2.88 5.66 -22.93
C ARG A 43 2.28 5.45 -21.50
N GLY A 44 1.60 6.45 -20.88
CA GLY A 44 0.76 6.30 -19.66
C GLY A 44 0.33 7.59 -18.88
N ILE A 45 -0.87 7.63 -18.22
CA ILE A 45 -1.62 8.83 -17.69
C ILE A 45 -2.64 8.46 -16.55
N ASN A 46 -3.01 9.16 -15.42
CA ASN A 46 -2.38 10.13 -14.45
C ASN A 46 -3.24 10.40 -13.15
N PHE A 47 -2.55 10.69 -12.01
CA PHE A 47 -2.85 11.43 -10.73
C PHE A 47 -1.45 11.86 -10.11
N PRO A 48 -1.20 12.14 -8.78
CA PRO A 48 0.12 12.62 -8.30
C PRO A 48 1.01 11.65 -7.46
N PRO A 49 2.35 11.84 -7.45
CA PRO A 49 3.34 11.04 -6.71
C PRO A 49 3.42 11.34 -5.21
N VAL A 50 3.64 10.28 -4.42
CA VAL A 50 3.87 10.35 -2.96
C VAL A 50 5.29 10.83 -2.64
N ALA A 51 5.44 11.60 -1.56
CA ALA A 51 6.72 12.09 -1.02
C ALA A 51 7.61 12.87 -2.04
N GLN A 52 7.00 13.56 -3.00
CA GLN A 52 7.66 14.50 -3.91
C GLN A 52 7.06 15.91 -3.75
N LYS A 53 7.73 16.92 -4.33
CA LYS A 53 7.16 18.29 -4.47
C LYS A 53 5.87 18.24 -5.28
N ARG A 54 4.91 19.13 -5.00
CA ARG A 54 3.58 19.12 -5.66
C ARG A 54 3.64 19.25 -7.19
N SER A 55 4.62 19.99 -7.73
CA SER A 55 4.83 20.12 -9.18
C SER A 55 5.32 18.83 -9.85
N ALA A 56 5.85 17.85 -9.11
CA ALA A 56 6.47 16.66 -9.69
C ALA A 56 5.49 15.70 -10.38
N ALA A 57 4.17 15.89 -10.20
CA ALA A 57 3.16 15.10 -10.88
C ALA A 57 3.16 15.36 -12.40
N LEU A 58 2.94 14.31 -13.18
CA LEU A 58 3.06 14.33 -14.65
C LEU A 58 2.20 15.40 -15.35
N TYR A 59 1.03 15.76 -14.78
CA TYR A 59 0.12 16.76 -15.31
C TYR A 59 0.41 18.21 -14.88
N TYR A 60 1.31 18.45 -13.92
CA TYR A 60 1.73 19.81 -13.57
C TYR A 60 2.74 20.34 -14.60
N GLU A 61 2.60 21.63 -14.92
CA GLU A 61 3.51 22.34 -15.83
C GLU A 61 4.93 22.42 -15.25
N VAL A 62 5.90 22.64 -16.13
CA VAL A 62 7.32 22.71 -15.77
C VAL A 62 7.68 24.14 -15.41
N ASP A 63 8.10 24.35 -14.17
CA ASP A 63 8.61 25.62 -13.67
C ASP A 63 10.05 25.46 -13.17
N ILE A 64 10.99 25.84 -14.04
CA ILE A 64 12.43 25.83 -13.76
C ILE A 64 12.77 26.80 -12.61
N THR A 65 12.00 27.88 -12.42
CA THR A 65 12.20 28.85 -11.33
C THR A 65 11.75 28.31 -9.98
N ALA A 66 10.76 27.40 -9.95
CA ALA A 66 10.37 26.62 -8.77
C ALA A 66 11.29 25.40 -8.50
N GLY A 67 12.37 25.22 -9.26
CA GLY A 67 13.34 24.14 -9.05
C GLY A 67 12.96 22.81 -9.71
N ASP A 68 12.35 22.85 -10.91
CA ASP A 68 12.20 21.68 -11.76
C ASP A 68 13.51 21.28 -12.46
N THR A 69 13.85 19.98 -12.40
CA THR A 69 15.11 19.46 -12.94
C THR A 69 15.01 19.09 -14.41
N VAL A 70 16.14 18.78 -15.06
CA VAL A 70 16.15 18.29 -16.45
C VAL A 70 15.31 17.01 -16.61
N GLU A 71 15.26 16.15 -15.59
CA GLU A 71 14.41 14.96 -15.56
C GLU A 71 12.92 15.28 -15.33
N ASP A 72 12.57 16.37 -14.63
CA ASP A 72 11.20 16.87 -14.60
C ASP A 72 10.77 17.36 -15.99
N CYS A 73 11.61 18.16 -16.66
CA CYS A 73 11.39 18.66 -18.01
C CYS A 73 11.22 17.50 -19.02
N LEU A 74 12.12 16.51 -18.97
CA LEU A 74 12.08 15.34 -19.84
C LEU A 74 10.86 14.46 -19.54
N GLY A 75 10.52 14.27 -18.27
CA GLY A 75 9.33 13.51 -17.86
C GLY A 75 8.02 14.14 -18.33
N ARG A 76 7.92 15.48 -18.31
CA ARG A 76 6.80 16.21 -18.92
C ARG A 76 6.74 16.01 -20.42
N ARG A 77 7.86 16.16 -21.14
CA ARG A 77 7.92 15.96 -22.60
C ARG A 77 7.60 14.53 -23.04
N ILE A 78 8.01 13.52 -22.26
CA ILE A 78 7.59 12.13 -22.45
C ILE A 78 6.08 12.01 -22.29
N PHE A 79 5.52 12.59 -21.23
CA PHE A 79 4.08 12.57 -20.94
C PHE A 79 3.21 13.27 -22.00
N GLU A 80 3.67 14.40 -22.53
CA GLU A 80 2.95 15.16 -23.56
C GLU A 80 3.00 14.52 -24.96
N ALA A 81 3.88 13.52 -25.17
CA ALA A 81 3.97 12.79 -26.43
C ALA A 81 2.84 11.75 -26.64
N PHE A 82 1.79 11.74 -25.80
CA PHE A 82 0.67 10.81 -25.90
C PHE A 82 -0.56 11.47 -26.55
N GLU A 83 -0.62 11.35 -27.87
CA GLU A 83 -1.70 11.89 -28.72
C GLU A 83 -3.08 11.28 -28.43
N ILE A 84 -3.11 10.01 -27.96
CA ILE A 84 -4.35 9.24 -27.77
C ILE A 84 -4.73 9.23 -26.30
N ILE A 85 -5.79 9.98 -25.96
CA ILE A 85 -6.40 10.00 -24.62
C ILE A 85 -7.80 9.38 -24.70
N VAL A 86 -8.00 8.24 -24.02
CA VAL A 86 -9.32 7.58 -23.91
C VAL A 86 -9.92 7.90 -22.55
N LEU A 87 -11.06 8.59 -22.54
CA LEU A 87 -11.80 8.92 -21.32
C LEU A 87 -12.96 7.95 -21.11
N LEU A 88 -12.80 7.00 -20.19
CA LEU A 88 -13.89 6.18 -19.70
C LEU A 88 -14.85 7.06 -18.87
N LYS A 89 -16.12 7.12 -19.27
CA LYS A 89 -17.16 7.97 -18.65
C LYS A 89 -18.12 7.19 -17.76
N GLU A 90 -18.34 5.92 -18.07
CA GLU A 90 -19.16 5.01 -17.28
C GLU A 90 -18.35 4.49 -16.08
N GLN A 91 -18.97 4.40 -14.92
CA GLN A 91 -18.40 3.75 -13.73
C GLN A 91 -19.36 2.66 -13.26
N VAL A 92 -18.80 1.49 -12.97
CA VAL A 92 -19.57 0.26 -12.67
C VAL A 92 -19.46 -0.18 -11.20
N ARG A 93 -18.82 0.63 -10.34
CA ARG A 93 -18.54 0.29 -8.94
C ARG A 93 -19.67 0.65 -8.00
N VAL A 94 -20.42 1.71 -8.29
CA VAL A 94 -21.55 2.17 -7.47
C VAL A 94 -22.80 2.27 -8.33
N THR A 95 -23.87 1.57 -7.94
CA THR A 95 -25.18 1.61 -8.59
C THR A 95 -26.11 2.69 -8.03
N ASP A 96 -25.83 3.19 -6.82
CA ASP A 96 -26.60 4.27 -6.21
C ASP A 96 -26.36 5.62 -6.89
N MET A 97 -27.45 6.23 -7.37
CA MET A 97 -27.43 7.49 -8.12
C MET A 97 -27.10 8.72 -7.26
N VAL A 98 -27.46 8.71 -5.97
CA VAL A 98 -27.20 9.84 -5.05
C VAL A 98 -25.72 9.86 -4.68
N TRP A 99 -25.16 8.70 -4.32
CA TRP A 99 -23.73 8.54 -4.06
C TRP A 99 -22.89 8.82 -5.31
N MET A 100 -23.32 8.39 -6.49
CA MET A 100 -22.62 8.71 -7.74
C MET A 100 -22.63 10.23 -8.04
N GLN A 101 -23.75 10.93 -7.79
CA GLN A 101 -23.81 12.39 -7.91
C GLN A 101 -22.88 13.08 -6.91
N PHE A 102 -22.90 12.67 -5.65
CA PHE A 102 -21.97 13.15 -4.62
C PHE A 102 -20.51 12.94 -5.01
N LEU A 103 -20.11 11.75 -5.45
CA LEU A 103 -18.74 11.47 -5.89
C LEU A 103 -18.33 12.34 -7.09
N CYS A 104 -19.28 12.64 -7.99
CA CYS A 104 -19.06 13.57 -9.10
C CYS A 104 -18.85 15.01 -8.61
N HIS A 105 -19.68 15.51 -7.69
CA HIS A 105 -19.51 16.82 -7.07
C HIS A 105 -18.16 16.92 -6.33
N LEU A 106 -17.83 15.92 -5.50
CA LEU A 106 -16.59 15.84 -4.73
C LEU A 106 -15.36 15.90 -5.63
N ARG A 107 -15.34 15.13 -6.73
CA ARG A 107 -14.24 15.10 -7.70
C ARG A 107 -13.96 16.46 -8.35
N HIS A 108 -14.98 17.30 -8.49
CA HIS A 108 -14.86 18.64 -9.09
C HIS A 108 -14.83 19.79 -8.06
N GLY A 109 -14.84 19.49 -6.75
CA GLY A 109 -14.89 20.50 -5.69
C GLY A 109 -16.24 21.22 -5.56
N GLN A 110 -17.32 20.64 -6.10
CA GLN A 110 -18.66 21.24 -6.20
C GLN A 110 -19.64 20.68 -5.14
N VAL A 111 -19.12 20.24 -3.99
CA VAL A 111 -19.89 19.61 -2.90
C VAL A 111 -20.96 20.55 -2.36
N ARG A 112 -22.20 20.07 -2.26
CA ARG A 112 -23.38 20.84 -1.88
C ARG A 112 -23.84 20.56 -0.44
N THR A 113 -24.82 21.32 0.02
CA THR A 113 -25.43 21.14 1.36
C THR A 113 -26.11 19.79 1.49
N GLU A 114 -26.71 19.29 0.40
CA GLU A 114 -27.40 18.01 0.32
C GLU A 114 -26.41 16.84 0.42
N ASP A 115 -25.28 16.94 -0.28
CA ASP A 115 -24.16 15.98 -0.18
C ASP A 115 -23.64 15.89 1.27
N ILE A 116 -23.43 17.05 1.91
CA ILE A 116 -22.96 17.15 3.31
C ILE A 116 -24.00 16.58 4.29
N LYS A 117 -25.30 16.74 4.01
CA LYS A 117 -26.36 16.13 4.83
C LYS A 117 -26.32 14.61 4.70
N MET A 118 -26.30 14.09 3.49
CA MET A 118 -26.22 12.65 3.21
C MET A 118 -25.02 12.01 3.93
N LEU A 119 -23.84 12.62 3.87
CA LEU A 119 -22.66 12.15 4.61
C LEU A 119 -22.82 12.16 6.13
N LYS A 120 -23.62 13.07 6.70
CA LYS A 120 -23.89 13.14 8.14
C LYS A 120 -24.89 12.08 8.60
N ASP A 121 -25.87 11.74 7.77
CA ASP A 121 -26.82 10.67 8.06
C ASP A 121 -26.16 9.27 8.01
N LEU A 122 -24.98 9.14 7.39
CA LEU A 122 -24.12 7.95 7.46
C LEU A 122 -23.22 7.87 8.72
N ILE A 123 -23.25 8.86 9.60
CA ILE A 123 -22.49 8.81 10.87
C ILE A 123 -23.24 7.85 11.81
N ILE A 124 -22.61 6.70 12.12
CA ILE A 124 -23.23 5.61 12.91
C ILE A 124 -23.62 6.05 14.33
N THR A 125 -23.00 7.11 14.86
CA THR A 125 -23.36 7.72 16.15
C THR A 125 -24.42 8.82 16.06
N SER A 126 -24.99 9.07 14.87
CA SER A 126 -26.10 10.02 14.68
C SER A 126 -27.42 9.43 15.18
N PRO A 127 -28.26 10.21 15.89
CA PRO A 127 -29.63 9.81 16.21
C PRO A 127 -30.54 9.58 14.99
N SER A 128 -30.12 9.98 13.79
CA SER A 128 -30.80 9.67 12.52
C SER A 128 -30.38 8.32 11.90
N SER A 129 -29.32 7.68 12.40
CA SER A 129 -28.82 6.40 11.88
C SER A 129 -29.70 5.24 12.35
N PRO A 130 -29.99 4.22 11.51
CA PRO A 130 -30.65 3.01 11.97
C PRO A 130 -29.76 2.22 12.96
N PRO A 131 -30.33 1.45 13.90
CA PRO A 131 -29.56 0.58 14.77
C PRO A 131 -28.64 -0.34 13.96
N THR A 132 -27.33 -0.19 14.15
CA THR A 132 -26.31 -0.88 13.38
C THR A 132 -25.84 -2.12 14.15
N ASP A 133 -26.04 -3.30 13.56
CA ASP A 133 -25.54 -4.56 14.09
C ASP A 133 -24.09 -4.79 13.66
N PHE A 134 -23.15 -4.58 14.56
CA PHE A 134 -21.71 -4.72 14.30
C PHE A 134 -21.21 -6.17 14.25
N ASP A 135 -22.03 -7.15 14.63
CA ASP A 135 -21.68 -8.58 14.54
C ASP A 135 -22.37 -9.27 13.33
N SER A 136 -23.13 -8.53 12.52
CA SER A 136 -23.55 -8.92 11.17
C SER A 136 -22.34 -9.02 10.22
N SER A 137 -22.43 -9.86 9.18
CA SER A 137 -21.29 -10.16 8.29
C SER A 137 -20.82 -8.93 7.50
N GLU A 138 -21.75 -8.03 7.17
CA GLU A 138 -21.50 -6.77 6.47
C GLU A 138 -20.61 -5.80 7.27
N TRP A 139 -20.63 -5.88 8.61
CA TRP A 139 -19.82 -5.05 9.50
C TRP A 139 -18.62 -5.79 10.10
N GLY A 140 -18.76 -7.09 10.41
CA GLY A 140 -17.66 -7.92 10.90
C GLY A 140 -16.51 -8.07 9.89
N GLU A 141 -16.84 -8.13 8.60
CA GLU A 141 -15.84 -8.29 7.52
C GLU A 141 -15.34 -6.96 6.93
N ALA A 142 -15.86 -5.81 7.38
CA ALA A 142 -15.68 -4.51 6.76
C ALA A 142 -14.23 -3.97 6.81
N ALA A 143 -13.76 -3.43 5.68
CA ALA A 143 -12.44 -2.80 5.60
C ALA A 143 -12.46 -1.35 6.14
N LEU A 144 -11.73 -1.09 7.24
CA LEU A 144 -11.60 0.26 7.78
C LEU A 144 -10.50 1.06 7.07
N VAL A 145 -10.89 2.09 6.32
CA VAL A 145 -9.96 3.07 5.73
C VAL A 145 -9.69 4.20 6.71
N THR A 146 -8.41 4.46 7.06
CA THR A 146 -8.03 5.53 8.00
C THR A 146 -7.01 6.50 7.39
N PRO A 147 -7.07 7.83 7.68
CA PRO A 147 -6.10 8.80 7.16
C PRO A 147 -4.69 8.76 7.80
N ARG A 148 -4.45 7.84 8.76
CA ARG A 148 -3.21 7.77 9.54
C ARG A 148 -2.81 6.33 9.81
N HIS A 149 -1.63 5.95 9.34
CA HIS A 149 -1.01 4.63 9.55
C HIS A 149 -1.12 4.14 11.00
N CYS A 150 -0.77 4.97 11.98
CA CYS A 150 -0.84 4.58 13.40
C CYS A 150 -2.25 4.26 13.93
N VAL A 151 -3.33 4.71 13.26
CA VAL A 151 -4.71 4.32 13.59
C VAL A 151 -5.04 2.98 12.93
N CYS A 152 -4.58 2.76 11.69
CA CYS A 152 -4.62 1.45 11.03
C CYS A 152 -3.92 0.36 11.86
N THR A 153 -2.71 0.63 12.37
CA THR A 153 -1.98 -0.29 13.26
C THR A 153 -2.81 -0.67 14.50
N GLN A 154 -3.32 0.34 15.23
CA GLN A 154 -4.12 0.11 16.44
C GLN A 154 -5.44 -0.62 16.16
N TRP A 155 -6.06 -0.38 15.00
CA TRP A 155 -7.27 -1.09 14.58
C TRP A 155 -6.96 -2.56 14.27
N ASN A 156 -5.90 -2.84 13.52
CA ASN A 156 -5.47 -4.19 13.21
C ASN A 156 -5.06 -4.95 14.48
N ASP A 157 -4.32 -4.30 15.38
CA ASP A 157 -3.98 -4.82 16.72
C ASP A 157 -5.22 -5.19 17.55
N ALA A 158 -6.35 -4.49 17.38
CA ALA A 158 -7.59 -4.77 18.09
C ALA A 158 -8.42 -5.86 17.38
N ALA A 159 -8.50 -5.82 16.05
CA ALA A 159 -9.21 -6.80 15.23
C ALA A 159 -8.61 -8.21 15.39
N VAL A 160 -7.28 -8.32 15.38
CA VAL A 160 -6.57 -9.58 15.62
C VAL A 160 -6.87 -10.15 17.01
N LYS A 161 -7.01 -9.30 18.03
CA LYS A 161 -7.38 -9.74 19.38
C LYS A 161 -8.84 -10.20 19.45
N LYS A 162 -9.80 -9.45 18.89
CA LYS A 162 -11.21 -9.89 18.77
C LYS A 162 -11.30 -11.24 18.05
N HIS A 163 -10.54 -11.42 16.97
CA HIS A 163 -10.47 -12.67 16.20
C HIS A 163 -9.97 -13.85 17.05
N CYS A 164 -8.82 -13.71 17.71
CA CYS A 164 -8.27 -14.76 18.58
C CYS A 164 -9.20 -15.09 19.76
N GLU A 165 -9.81 -14.08 20.38
CA GLU A 165 -10.77 -14.25 21.48
C GLU A 165 -12.06 -14.97 21.03
N HIS A 166 -12.58 -14.66 19.84
CA HIS A 166 -13.81 -15.24 19.31
C HIS A 166 -13.62 -16.66 18.74
N THR A 167 -12.48 -16.92 18.10
CA THR A 167 -12.19 -18.23 17.45
C THR A 167 -11.44 -19.20 18.35
N GLY A 168 -10.88 -18.75 19.47
CA GLY A 168 -9.97 -19.54 20.32
C GLY A 168 -8.59 -19.78 19.70
N VAL A 169 -8.27 -19.14 18.56
CA VAL A 169 -6.96 -19.26 17.90
C VAL A 169 -5.90 -18.51 18.69
N GLN A 170 -4.74 -19.15 18.86
CA GLN A 170 -3.59 -18.58 19.55
C GLN A 170 -2.93 -17.45 18.73
N LEU A 171 -2.62 -16.32 19.39
CA LEU A 171 -1.87 -15.23 18.80
C LEU A 171 -0.36 -15.50 18.90
N LEU A 172 0.29 -15.69 17.74
CA LEU A 172 1.74 -15.78 17.65
C LEU A 172 2.35 -14.41 17.38
N ILE A 173 3.46 -14.11 18.04
CA ILE A 173 4.26 -12.90 17.83
C ILE A 173 5.64 -13.34 17.35
N SER A 174 5.92 -13.08 16.07
CA SER A 174 7.22 -13.31 15.44
C SER A 174 8.10 -12.07 15.55
N LEU A 175 9.37 -12.26 15.91
CA LEU A 175 10.38 -11.18 15.89
C LEU A 175 11.05 -11.12 14.51
N THR A 176 11.57 -9.95 14.11
CA THR A 176 12.40 -9.83 12.90
C THR A 176 13.85 -10.25 13.16
N GLU A 177 14.40 -11.12 12.31
CA GLU A 177 15.85 -11.43 12.30
C GLU A 177 16.62 -10.50 11.36
N ASP A 178 17.38 -9.54 11.93
CA ASP A 178 18.32 -8.73 11.16
C ASP A 178 19.61 -9.53 10.83
N SER A 179 19.97 -9.64 9.55
CA SER A 179 21.20 -10.30 9.08
C SER A 179 21.88 -9.54 7.93
N THR A 180 23.17 -9.81 7.69
CA THR A 180 23.91 -9.32 6.52
C THR A 180 24.64 -10.48 5.86
N ASN A 181 24.48 -10.67 4.54
CA ASN A 181 25.09 -11.77 3.77
C ASN A 181 24.91 -13.15 4.44
N SER A 182 23.69 -13.42 4.92
CA SER A 182 23.30 -14.66 5.63
C SER A 182 24.09 -14.97 6.92
N ARG A 183 24.79 -14.00 7.51
CA ARG A 183 25.32 -14.09 8.88
C ARG A 183 24.59 -13.14 9.85
N PRO A 184 24.53 -13.47 11.15
CA PRO A 184 24.08 -12.53 12.17
C PRO A 184 24.91 -11.24 12.19
N LEU A 185 24.27 -10.15 12.61
CA LEU A 185 24.93 -8.87 12.80
C LEU A 185 25.91 -8.89 13.99
N THR A 186 27.12 -8.38 13.77
CA THR A 186 28.06 -8.07 14.85
C THR A 186 27.49 -7.00 15.78
N SER A 187 27.98 -6.94 17.02
CA SER A 187 27.52 -5.94 18.00
C SER A 187 27.66 -4.49 17.49
N ARG A 188 28.69 -4.22 16.67
CA ARG A 188 28.91 -2.91 16.02
C ARG A 188 27.88 -2.62 14.94
N GLU A 189 27.50 -3.61 14.12
CA GLU A 189 26.43 -3.47 13.13
C GLU A 189 25.07 -3.29 13.81
N ARG A 190 24.75 -4.10 14.83
CA ARG A 190 23.52 -3.94 15.64
C ARG A 190 23.42 -2.56 16.27
N PHE A 191 24.50 -2.08 16.91
CA PHE A 191 24.54 -0.72 17.44
C PHE A 191 24.36 0.34 16.33
N THR A 192 24.96 0.14 15.16
CA THR A 192 24.82 1.04 14.01
C THR A 192 23.39 1.05 13.46
N MET A 193 22.70 -0.09 13.42
CA MET A 193 21.31 -0.19 12.97
C MET A 193 20.32 0.39 13.99
N ALA A 194 20.49 0.10 15.28
CA ALA A 194 19.74 0.75 16.36
C ALA A 194 19.94 2.27 16.36
N SER A 195 21.16 2.75 16.09
CA SER A 195 21.47 4.18 15.95
C SER A 195 20.99 4.79 14.62
N LYS A 196 20.63 3.97 13.63
CA LYS A 196 20.04 4.39 12.34
C LYS A 196 18.50 4.43 12.38
N ARG A 197 17.87 4.30 13.56
CA ARG A 197 16.45 4.62 13.76
C ARG A 197 16.10 5.90 13.01
N SER A 198 15.10 5.81 12.14
CA SER A 198 14.95 6.77 11.05
C SER A 198 14.74 8.20 11.57
N LYS A 199 15.21 9.20 10.83
CA LYS A 199 14.94 10.62 11.16
C LYS A 199 13.47 11.00 10.97
N HIS A 200 12.64 10.13 10.39
CA HIS A 200 11.19 10.25 10.44
C HIS A 200 10.66 9.63 11.74
N LYS A 201 9.93 10.46 12.49
CA LYS A 201 9.44 10.17 13.85
C LYS A 201 8.40 9.06 13.86
N GLY A 202 8.46 8.19 14.86
CA GLY A 202 7.24 7.72 15.54
C GLY A 202 6.69 6.34 15.19
N CYS A 203 7.52 5.37 14.78
CA CYS A 203 7.15 3.95 14.89
C CYS A 203 8.38 3.05 15.10
N ASN A 204 8.17 1.82 15.58
CA ASN A 204 9.21 0.78 15.70
C ASN A 204 9.38 0.05 14.36
N GLU A 205 9.74 0.82 13.33
CA GLU A 205 9.83 0.34 11.95
C GLU A 205 11.26 0.47 11.41
N LYS A 206 11.80 -0.63 10.87
CA LYS A 206 13.03 -0.64 10.07
C LYS A 206 12.65 -0.77 8.60
N ALA A 207 13.08 0.17 7.78
CA ALA A 207 12.82 0.20 6.33
C ALA A 207 11.33 0.07 5.92
N GLY A 208 10.38 0.39 6.80
CA GLY A 208 8.93 0.25 6.56
C GLY A 208 8.31 -1.08 7.00
N LEU A 209 9.05 -1.93 7.72
CA LEU A 209 8.55 -3.15 8.37
C LEU A 209 8.68 -3.04 9.90
N PRO A 210 7.74 -3.55 10.70
CA PRO A 210 7.78 -3.49 12.15
C PRO A 210 8.80 -4.48 12.75
N ASP A 211 9.35 -4.16 13.92
CA ASP A 211 10.26 -5.05 14.69
C ASP A 211 9.59 -6.36 15.17
N GLU A 212 8.26 -6.38 15.30
CA GLU A 212 7.46 -7.54 15.69
C GLU A 212 6.25 -7.70 14.73
N VAL A 213 5.90 -8.93 14.36
CA VAL A 213 4.76 -9.27 13.49
C VAL A 213 3.81 -10.20 14.26
N GLN A 214 2.56 -9.77 14.42
CA GLN A 214 1.47 -10.60 14.92
C GLN A 214 0.97 -11.53 13.82
N LEU A 215 0.67 -12.79 14.15
CA LEU A 215 0.19 -13.83 13.25
C LEU A 215 -0.87 -14.69 13.97
N ALA A 216 -1.99 -14.95 13.31
CA ALA A 216 -3.02 -15.88 13.76
C ALA A 216 -3.67 -16.56 12.55
N ILE A 217 -4.12 -17.82 12.71
CA ILE A 217 -4.87 -18.53 11.66
C ILE A 217 -6.24 -17.88 11.49
N GLY A 218 -6.66 -17.64 10.24
CA GLY A 218 -7.87 -16.88 9.88
C GLY A 218 -7.66 -15.35 9.80
N MET A 219 -6.47 -14.85 10.10
CA MET A 219 -6.17 -13.41 10.03
C MET A 219 -6.00 -12.95 8.58
N LYS A 220 -6.68 -11.85 8.20
CA LYS A 220 -6.48 -11.15 6.93
C LYS A 220 -5.12 -10.46 6.90
N VAL A 221 -4.37 -10.63 5.80
CA VAL A 221 -3.03 -10.06 5.59
C VAL A 221 -2.83 -9.52 4.17
N MET A 222 -1.90 -8.58 4.05
CA MET A 222 -1.41 -8.05 2.78
C MET A 222 0.09 -8.33 2.66
N VAL A 223 0.53 -8.84 1.50
CA VAL A 223 1.94 -9.21 1.29
C VAL A 223 2.71 -8.02 0.70
N ASN A 224 3.49 -7.34 1.54
CA ASN A 224 4.24 -6.13 1.20
C ASN A 224 5.38 -6.32 0.18
N VAL A 225 5.62 -7.54 -0.33
CA VAL A 225 6.69 -7.87 -1.28
C VAL A 225 6.13 -8.63 -2.49
N ASN A 226 5.73 -7.88 -3.53
CA ASN A 226 5.43 -8.35 -4.89
C ASN A 226 4.62 -9.68 -5.04
N VAL A 227 3.67 -9.92 -4.13
CA VAL A 227 2.59 -10.91 -4.31
C VAL A 227 1.29 -10.13 -4.15
N GLN A 228 0.70 -9.73 -5.27
CA GLN A 228 -0.28 -8.64 -5.35
C GLN A 228 -1.71 -9.11 -5.01
N THR A 229 -1.93 -9.50 -3.75
CA THR A 229 -3.20 -10.06 -3.24
C THR A 229 -3.38 -9.77 -1.75
N GLU A 230 -4.62 -9.45 -1.35
CA GLU A 230 -5.10 -9.67 0.02
C GLU A 230 -5.33 -11.17 0.23
N LEU A 231 -4.98 -11.70 1.40
CA LEU A 231 -4.95 -13.14 1.68
C LEU A 231 -5.39 -13.44 3.12
N ASP A 232 -5.94 -14.63 3.34
CA ASP A 232 -6.21 -15.17 4.68
C ASP A 232 -5.05 -16.08 5.11
N ILE A 233 -4.53 -15.98 6.34
CA ILE A 233 -3.61 -17.01 6.89
C ILE A 233 -4.40 -18.31 7.11
N VAL A 234 -3.93 -19.42 6.53
CA VAL A 234 -4.54 -20.76 6.69
C VAL A 234 -3.78 -21.60 7.71
N ASP A 235 -2.45 -21.48 7.74
CA ASP A 235 -1.57 -22.29 8.59
C ASP A 235 -0.22 -21.58 8.79
N ILE A 236 0.49 -21.92 9.87
CA ILE A 236 1.77 -21.31 10.27
C ILE A 236 2.76 -22.43 10.63
N VAL A 237 3.71 -22.70 9.74
CA VAL A 237 4.72 -23.75 9.95
C VAL A 237 5.93 -23.14 10.65
N LEU A 238 6.18 -23.60 11.87
CA LEU A 238 7.26 -23.12 12.74
C LEU A 238 8.65 -23.55 12.24
N HIS A 239 9.69 -22.85 12.72
CA HIS A 239 11.06 -23.31 12.53
C HIS A 239 11.30 -24.63 13.30
N PRO A 240 12.03 -25.64 12.75
CA PRO A 240 12.25 -26.92 13.44
C PRO A 240 13.00 -26.81 14.77
N ASP A 241 13.82 -25.78 14.95
CA ASP A 241 14.49 -25.46 16.23
C ASP A 241 13.62 -24.62 17.21
N GLU A 242 12.38 -24.27 16.86
CA GLU A 242 11.49 -23.54 17.78
C GLU A 242 11.08 -24.47 18.93
N PRO A 243 11.18 -24.05 20.22
CA PRO A 243 10.77 -24.88 21.34
C PRO A 243 9.27 -25.19 21.32
N PRO A 244 8.82 -26.26 21.99
CA PRO A 244 7.40 -26.61 22.08
C PRO A 244 6.54 -25.43 22.57
N ILE A 245 5.59 -25.03 21.73
CA ILE A 245 4.71 -23.89 22.00
C ILE A 245 3.87 -24.14 23.27
N PRO A 246 3.83 -23.19 24.23
CA PRO A 246 2.97 -23.30 25.40
C PRO A 246 1.51 -23.05 25.03
N ASN A 247 0.58 -23.66 25.77
CA ASN A 247 -0.86 -23.46 25.60
C ASN A 247 -1.35 -22.15 26.26
N SER A 248 -0.73 -21.02 25.93
CA SER A 248 -1.15 -19.68 26.34
C SER A 248 -1.82 -18.94 25.18
N PRO A 249 -2.79 -18.03 25.41
CA PRO A 249 -3.53 -17.37 24.32
C PRO A 249 -2.65 -16.46 23.46
N ILE A 250 -1.52 -15.99 23.99
CA ILE A 250 -0.48 -15.25 23.27
C ILE A 250 0.85 -15.98 23.48
N VAL A 251 1.64 -16.10 22.41
CA VAL A 251 2.98 -16.71 22.41
C VAL A 251 3.96 -15.82 21.64
N ARG A 252 5.13 -15.59 22.22
CA ARG A 252 6.27 -14.97 21.52
C ARG A 252 7.21 -16.07 21.05
N LEU A 253 7.41 -16.16 19.74
CA LEU A 253 8.30 -17.12 19.11
C LEU A 253 9.76 -16.69 19.33
N GLN A 254 10.67 -17.66 19.45
CA GLN A 254 12.11 -17.42 19.56
C GLN A 254 12.76 -17.26 18.18
N LYS A 255 12.20 -17.91 17.16
CA LYS A 255 12.56 -17.82 15.74
C LYS A 255 11.35 -17.41 14.89
N PRO A 256 11.56 -16.80 13.71
CA PRO A 256 10.49 -16.60 12.75
C PRO A 256 9.94 -17.96 12.25
N PRO A 257 8.66 -18.05 11.87
CA PRO A 257 8.11 -19.23 11.21
C PRO A 257 8.92 -19.61 9.95
N LEU A 258 9.02 -20.91 9.67
CA LEU A 258 9.67 -21.42 8.46
C LEU A 258 8.92 -20.97 7.20
N PHE A 259 7.58 -20.96 7.25
CA PHE A 259 6.71 -20.27 6.30
C PHE A 259 5.30 -20.10 6.88
N VAL A 260 4.54 -19.17 6.30
CA VAL A 260 3.11 -18.97 6.57
C VAL A 260 2.34 -19.34 5.32
N LEU A 261 1.33 -20.21 5.44
CA LEU A 261 0.45 -20.57 4.32
C LEU A 261 -0.73 -19.62 4.25
N VAL A 262 -0.97 -19.10 3.05
CA VAL A 262 -1.91 -18.01 2.78
C VAL A 262 -2.84 -18.34 1.62
N LYS A 263 -4.13 -18.08 1.79
CA LYS A 263 -5.18 -18.45 0.83
C LYS A 263 -5.27 -17.43 -0.30
N LEU A 264 -4.81 -17.84 -1.48
CA LEU A 264 -4.99 -17.12 -2.74
C LEU A 264 -6.46 -17.16 -3.19
N THR A 265 -7.28 -16.29 -2.62
CA THR A 265 -8.66 -16.03 -3.09
C THR A 265 -8.60 -15.32 -4.45
N ARG A 266 -8.66 -16.08 -5.54
CA ARG A 266 -8.88 -15.54 -6.87
C ARG A 266 -10.33 -15.05 -6.99
N MET A 267 -10.49 -13.73 -7.14
CA MET A 267 -11.66 -13.13 -7.77
C MET A 267 -11.62 -13.34 -9.29
#